data_AF-A0A4V1ITQ8-F1
#
_entry.id   AF-A0A4V1ITQ8-F1
#
_cell.length_a   1.000
_cell.length_b   1.000
_cell.length_c   1.000
_cell.angle_alpha   90.00
_cell.angle_beta   90.00
_cell.angle_gamma   90.00
#
_symmetry.space_group_name_H-M   'P 1'
#
loop_
_entity.id
_entity.type
_entity.pdbx_description
1 polymer ?
#
loop_
_entity_poly.entity_id
_entity_poly.type
_entity_poly.pdbx_seq_one_letter_code
_entity_poly.pdbx_strand_id
1 'polypeptide(L)'
;ASDAEGDGDDRDDQPIYNPFNLPLGWDGKPIPFWLYKLHGLNVKYACEICGNMEYMGRRAFDAHFTKSRHLRGLKCLGITQPRLFQDITSIAAAYALQEKLDRERSAMTASNPDLVEEFEDHAGNVFNRKTYEDLKRQGLL
;
A
#
# COMPACT_ATOMS: atom_id res chain seq x y z
N ALA A 1 7.25 37.07 54.86
CA ALA A 1 5.80 36.91 54.63
C ALA A 1 5.40 37.92 53.58
N SER A 2 4.73 37.63 52.48
CA SER A 2 4.33 36.39 51.78
C SER A 2 3.41 36.93 50.69
N ASP A 3 3.89 37.06 49.46
CA ASP A 3 3.04 37.38 48.31
C ASP A 3 2.84 36.11 47.48
N ALA A 4 1.59 35.65 47.51
CA ALA A 4 1.10 34.50 46.77
C ALA A 4 0.49 34.99 45.45
N GLU A 5 1.21 34.77 44.36
CA GLU A 5 0.69 34.90 43.00
C GLU A 5 0.69 33.49 42.41
N GLY A 6 -0.46 32.83 42.49
CA GLY A 6 -0.76 31.58 41.83
C GLY A 6 -2.10 31.73 41.13
N ASP A 7 -2.11 32.43 40.00
CA ASP A 7 -3.26 32.44 39.10
C ASP A 7 -3.19 31.18 38.23
N GLY A 8 -4.11 30.27 38.52
CA GLY A 8 -4.18 28.92 37.96
C GLY A 8 -4.69 28.92 36.52
N ASP A 9 -3.82 28.52 35.61
CA ASP A 9 -4.12 28.10 34.24
C ASP A 9 -4.69 26.66 34.21
N ASP A 10 -5.76 26.42 34.98
CA ASP A 10 -6.40 25.10 35.14
C ASP A 10 -7.84 25.09 34.56
N ARG A 11 -8.04 25.60 33.34
CA ARG A 11 -9.36 25.59 32.68
C ARG A 11 -9.50 24.67 31.47
N ASP A 12 -8.45 23.97 31.07
CA ASP A 12 -8.47 23.09 29.89
C ASP A 12 -8.33 21.58 30.20
N ASP A 13 -8.16 21.21 31.47
CA ASP A 13 -7.97 19.81 31.91
C ASP A 13 -9.26 19.12 32.43
N GLN A 14 -10.44 19.59 31.99
CA GLN A 14 -11.69 18.88 32.31
C GLN A 14 -11.88 17.67 31.38
N PRO A 15 -12.14 16.46 31.92
CA PRO A 15 -12.39 15.28 31.11
C PRO A 15 -13.62 15.51 30.24
N ILE A 16 -13.39 15.60 28.93
CA ILE A 16 -14.44 15.84 27.94
C ILE A 16 -15.44 14.67 27.99
N TYR A 17 -16.65 14.96 28.47
CA TYR A 17 -17.72 13.97 28.60
C TYR A 17 -18.14 13.46 27.21
N ASN A 18 -17.67 12.25 26.87
CA ASN A 18 -17.95 11.56 25.60
C ASN A 18 -18.82 10.32 25.85
N PRO A 19 -20.13 10.49 26.09
CA PRO A 19 -21.02 9.40 26.49
C PRO A 19 -21.17 8.31 25.42
N PHE A 20 -20.86 8.62 24.15
CA PHE A 20 -20.92 7.68 23.03
C PHE A 20 -19.53 7.18 22.58
N ASN A 21 -18.47 7.53 23.30
CA ASN A 21 -17.07 7.25 22.97
C ASN A 21 -16.75 7.47 21.47
N LEU A 22 -17.30 8.54 20.91
CA LEU A 22 -17.09 8.91 19.51
C LEU A 22 -15.65 9.38 19.31
N PRO A 23 -15.02 9.10 18.15
CA PRO A 23 -13.67 9.59 17.88
C PRO A 23 -13.63 11.12 17.97
N LEU A 24 -12.63 11.63 18.70
CA LEU A 24 -12.45 13.06 18.93
C LEU A 24 -12.03 13.75 17.62
N GLY A 25 -12.56 14.94 17.40
CA GLY A 25 -12.16 15.77 16.26
C GLY A 25 -10.75 16.35 16.45
N TRP A 26 -10.31 17.13 15.47
CA TRP A 26 -9.08 17.92 15.56
C TRP A 26 -9.13 19.02 16.63
N ASP A 27 -10.33 19.39 17.09
CA ASP A 27 -10.62 20.35 18.17
C ASP A 27 -10.69 19.67 19.55
N GLY A 28 -10.33 18.38 19.67
CA GLY A 28 -10.38 17.63 20.93
C GLY A 28 -11.79 17.32 21.45
N LYS A 29 -12.85 17.92 20.88
CA LYS A 29 -14.25 17.68 21.24
C LYS A 29 -14.84 16.46 20.48
N PRO A 30 -15.83 15.77 21.07
CA PRO A 30 -16.52 14.67 20.39
C PRO A 30 -17.24 15.18 19.14
N ILE A 31 -17.03 14.49 18.02
CA ILE A 31 -17.65 14.83 16.74
C ILE A 31 -19.18 14.68 16.87
N PRO A 32 -19.99 15.62 16.35
CA PRO A 32 -21.44 15.45 16.31
C PRO A 32 -21.86 14.13 15.64
N PHE A 33 -22.82 13.42 16.25
CA PHE A 33 -23.22 12.07 15.81
C PHE A 33 -23.70 12.01 14.34
N TRP A 34 -24.35 13.07 13.85
CA TRP A 34 -24.77 13.16 12.45
C TRP A 34 -23.58 13.24 11.49
N LEU A 35 -22.49 13.91 11.88
CA LEU A 35 -21.27 14.05 11.08
C LEU A 35 -20.49 12.72 11.06
N TYR A 36 -20.48 12.02 12.19
CA TYR A 36 -19.96 10.65 12.31
C TYR A 36 -20.67 9.68 11.34
N LYS A 37 -22.00 9.75 11.29
CA LYS A 37 -22.84 8.94 10.39
C LYS A 37 -22.71 9.37 8.92
N LEU A 38 -22.63 10.67 8.63
CA LEU A 38 -22.49 11.21 7.28
C LEU A 38 -21.17 10.78 6.62
N HIS A 39 -20.07 10.84 7.35
CA HIS A 39 -18.76 10.43 6.84
C HIS A 39 -18.50 8.92 6.95
N GLY A 40 -19.48 8.14 7.42
CA GLY A 40 -19.40 6.68 7.48
C GLY A 40 -18.35 6.16 8.45
N LEU A 41 -17.98 6.93 9.48
CA LEU A 41 -17.00 6.50 10.50
C LEU A 41 -17.56 5.34 11.37
N ASN A 42 -18.85 5.06 11.29
CA ASN A 42 -19.52 3.94 11.95
C ASN A 42 -19.32 2.59 11.25
N VAL A 43 -18.80 2.59 10.01
CA VAL A 43 -18.57 1.36 9.25
C VAL A 43 -17.15 0.87 9.51
N LYS A 44 -17.04 -0.36 9.98
CA LYS A 44 -15.77 -1.04 10.23
C LYS A 44 -15.36 -1.82 8.98
N TYR A 45 -14.11 -1.64 8.55
CA TYR A 45 -13.51 -2.39 7.47
C TYR A 45 -12.32 -3.18 8.00
N ALA A 46 -12.31 -4.49 7.81
CA ALA A 46 -11.20 -5.34 8.21
C ALA A 46 -10.24 -5.57 7.03
N CYS A 47 -8.93 -5.64 7.31
CA CYS A 47 -7.91 -6.02 6.34
C CYS A 47 -7.10 -7.21 6.86
N GLU A 48 -7.17 -8.35 6.15
CA GLU A 48 -6.52 -9.60 6.51
C GLU A 48 -4.99 -9.52 6.36
N ILE A 49 -4.51 -8.88 5.29
CA ILE A 49 -3.07 -8.66 5.04
C ILE A 49 -2.41 -7.84 6.16
N CYS A 50 -3.18 -6.98 6.83
CA CYS A 50 -2.74 -6.22 8.00
C CYS A 50 -2.85 -7.00 9.31
N GLY A 51 -3.22 -8.29 9.32
CA GLY A 51 -3.47 -9.07 10.52
C GLY A 51 -4.84 -8.78 11.14
N ASN A 52 -5.89 -8.75 10.31
CA ASN A 52 -7.29 -8.51 10.69
C ASN A 52 -7.51 -7.20 11.49
N MET A 53 -6.78 -6.15 11.13
CA MET A 53 -7.04 -4.83 11.70
C MET A 53 -8.33 -4.22 11.18
N GLU A 54 -9.10 -3.66 12.10
CA GLU A 54 -10.28 -2.87 11.80
C GLU A 54 -9.91 -1.39 11.58
N TYR A 55 -10.39 -0.83 10.48
CA TYR A 55 -10.32 0.59 10.15
C TYR A 55 -11.72 1.19 10.19
N MET A 56 -11.86 2.34 10.85
CA MET A 56 -13.12 3.05 10.97
C MET A 56 -13.31 4.00 9.78
N GLY A 57 -14.33 3.73 8.97
CA GLY A 57 -14.70 4.54 7.82
C GLY A 57 -13.83 4.33 6.58
N ARG A 58 -14.42 4.63 5.41
CA ARG A 58 -13.83 4.38 4.10
C ARG A 58 -12.53 5.17 3.89
N ARG A 59 -12.46 6.42 4.37
CA ARG A 59 -11.28 7.28 4.18
C ARG A 59 -10.03 6.75 4.92
N ALA A 60 -10.20 6.28 6.15
CA ALA A 60 -9.10 5.70 6.93
C ALA A 60 -8.66 4.36 6.34
N PHE A 61 -9.62 3.62 5.79
CA PHE A 61 -9.37 2.40 5.04
C PHE A 61 -8.62 2.71 3.74
N ASP A 62 -9.05 3.58 2.84
CA ASP A 62 -8.29 3.82 1.59
C ASP A 62 -6.87 4.32 1.85
N ALA A 63 -6.67 5.13 2.89
CA ALA A 63 -5.35 5.57 3.32
C ALA A 63 -4.48 4.42 3.88
N HIS A 64 -5.04 3.27 4.27
CA HIS A 64 -4.27 2.17 4.85
C HIS A 64 -3.41 1.42 3.83
N PHE A 65 -3.80 1.38 2.56
CA PHE A 65 -3.07 0.68 1.49
C PHE A 65 -1.66 1.26 1.26
N THR A 66 -1.47 2.55 1.55
CA THR A 66 -0.17 3.22 1.44
C THR A 66 0.63 3.21 2.74
N LYS A 67 0.04 2.76 3.86
CA LYS A 67 0.73 2.71 5.16
C LYS A 67 1.76 1.58 5.18
N SER A 68 2.83 1.81 5.94
CA SER A 68 3.94 0.87 6.10
C SER A 68 3.51 -0.54 6.51
N ARG A 69 2.46 -0.67 7.34
CA ARG A 69 1.95 -1.97 7.77
C ARG A 69 1.42 -2.81 6.60
N HIS A 70 0.59 -2.23 5.74
CA HIS A 70 0.03 -2.94 4.59
C HIS A 70 1.12 -3.23 3.56
N LEU A 71 1.98 -2.24 3.27
CA LEU A 71 3.12 -2.42 2.37
C LEU A 71 4.08 -3.52 2.86
N ARG A 72 4.33 -3.60 4.17
CA ARG A 72 5.13 -4.68 4.77
C ARG A 72 4.42 -6.02 4.67
N GLY A 73 3.10 -6.06 4.90
CA GLY A 73 2.29 -7.28 4.72
C GLY A 73 2.43 -7.83 3.31
N LEU A 74 2.23 -6.99 2.28
CA LEU A 74 2.41 -7.38 0.88
C LEU A 74 3.85 -7.85 0.58
N LYS A 75 4.87 -7.17 1.12
CA LYS A 75 6.27 -7.60 0.96
C LYS A 75 6.52 -8.97 1.59
N CYS A 76 5.94 -9.27 2.75
CA CYS A 76 6.05 -10.59 3.39
C CYS A 76 5.37 -11.69 2.58
N LEU A 77 4.38 -11.37 1.75
CA LEU A 77 3.75 -12.29 0.81
C LEU A 77 4.56 -12.50 -0.49
N GLY A 78 5.69 -11.79 -0.66
CA GLY A 78 6.52 -11.85 -1.86
C GLY A 78 6.12 -10.90 -2.98
N ILE A 79 5.15 -10.00 -2.72
CA ILE A 79 4.66 -9.05 -3.72
C ILE A 79 5.60 -7.83 -3.76
N THR A 80 6.16 -7.55 -4.94
CA THR A 80 7.15 -6.49 -5.14
C THR A 80 6.54 -5.16 -5.57
N GLN A 81 5.36 -5.18 -6.21
CA GLN A 81 4.69 -4.00 -6.78
C GLN A 81 3.40 -3.64 -6.04
N PRO A 82 3.45 -3.03 -4.83
CA PRO A 82 2.28 -2.82 -4.00
C PRO A 82 1.21 -1.89 -4.62
N ARG A 83 1.59 -1.04 -5.59
CA ARG A 83 0.66 -0.14 -6.30
C ARG A 83 -0.43 -0.90 -7.08
N LEU A 84 -0.12 -2.09 -7.60
CA LEU A 84 -1.07 -2.92 -8.37
C LEU A 84 -2.08 -3.63 -7.46
N PHE A 85 -1.81 -3.69 -6.15
CA PHE A 85 -2.60 -4.40 -5.16
C PHE A 85 -3.45 -3.44 -4.31
N GLN A 86 -3.76 -2.26 -4.85
CA GLN A 86 -4.68 -1.33 -4.21
C GLN A 86 -6.07 -1.97 -4.12
N ASP A 87 -6.78 -1.73 -3.01
CA ASP A 87 -8.09 -2.32 -2.69
C ASP A 87 -8.10 -3.83 -2.36
N ILE A 88 -6.94 -4.51 -2.33
CA ILE A 88 -6.86 -5.93 -1.94
C ILE A 88 -6.68 -6.07 -0.43
N THR A 89 -7.59 -6.81 0.19
CA THR A 89 -7.63 -6.97 1.66
C THR A 89 -7.35 -8.39 2.10
N SER A 90 -7.79 -9.38 1.32
CA SER A 90 -7.63 -10.80 1.62
C SER A 90 -6.31 -11.34 1.07
N ILE A 91 -5.70 -12.27 1.81
CA ILE A 91 -4.45 -12.92 1.40
C ILE A 91 -4.68 -13.78 0.14
N ALA A 92 -5.81 -14.49 0.09
CA ALA A 92 -6.17 -15.33 -1.06
C ALA A 92 -6.29 -14.52 -2.37
N ALA A 93 -6.97 -13.36 -2.33
CA ALA A 93 -7.08 -12.51 -3.51
C ALA A 93 -5.73 -11.92 -3.95
N ALA A 94 -4.82 -11.64 -2.99
CA ALA A 94 -3.47 -11.18 -3.31
C ALA A 94 -2.70 -12.24 -4.12
N TYR A 95 -2.73 -13.50 -3.69
CA TYR A 95 -2.12 -14.59 -4.45
C TYR A 95 -2.76 -14.79 -5.83
N ALA A 96 -4.09 -14.73 -5.91
CA ALA A 96 -4.80 -14.88 -7.19
C ALA A 96 -4.47 -13.75 -8.18
N LEU A 97 -4.29 -12.51 -7.71
CA LEU A 97 -3.87 -11.41 -8.58
C LEU A 97 -2.40 -11.59 -9.00
N GLN A 98 -1.52 -11.95 -8.06
CA GLN A 98 -0.11 -12.17 -8.35
C GLN A 98 0.07 -13.24 -9.43
N GLU A 99 -0.65 -14.36 -9.33
CA GLU A 99 -0.60 -15.43 -10.33
C GLU A 99 -1.07 -14.95 -11.71
N LYS A 100 -2.13 -14.13 -11.78
CA LYS A 100 -2.58 -13.54 -13.05
C LYS A 100 -1.52 -12.63 -13.66
N LEU A 101 -0.91 -11.76 -12.86
CA LEU A 101 0.15 -10.86 -13.32
C LEU A 101 1.39 -11.64 -13.78
N ASP A 102 1.77 -12.70 -13.09
CA ASP A 102 2.90 -13.54 -13.48
C ASP A 102 2.65 -14.29 -14.80
N ARG A 103 1.40 -14.76 -15.01
CA ARG A 103 0.97 -15.36 -16.29
C ARG A 103 1.00 -14.34 -17.42
N GLU A 104 0.46 -13.15 -17.21
CA GLU A 104 0.47 -12.06 -18.21
C GLU A 104 1.88 -11.63 -18.56
N ARG A 105 2.77 -11.48 -17.56
CA ARG A 105 4.18 -11.17 -17.77
C ARG A 105 4.88 -12.25 -18.58
N SER A 106 4.67 -13.51 -18.24
CA SER A 106 5.29 -14.64 -18.95
C SER A 106 4.78 -14.74 -20.39
N ALA A 107 3.49 -14.52 -20.63
CA ALA A 107 2.92 -14.47 -21.97
C ALA A 107 3.50 -13.31 -22.80
N MET A 108 3.71 -12.14 -22.18
CA MET A 108 4.33 -10.99 -22.82
C MET A 108 5.80 -11.27 -23.19
N THR A 109 6.55 -11.96 -22.33
CA THR A 109 7.94 -12.36 -22.65
C THR A 109 7.97 -13.40 -23.76
N ALA A 110 7.10 -14.42 -23.70
CA ALA A 110 7.04 -15.49 -24.71
C ALA A 110 6.61 -14.99 -26.09
N SER A 111 5.79 -13.95 -26.16
CA SER A 111 5.35 -13.34 -27.43
C SER A 111 6.38 -12.41 -28.07
N ASN A 112 7.48 -12.08 -27.38
CA ASN A 112 8.58 -11.26 -27.90
C ASN A 112 9.86 -12.10 -28.11
N PRO A 113 9.97 -12.85 -29.21
CA PRO A 113 11.14 -13.70 -29.47
C PRO A 113 12.45 -12.92 -29.57
N ASP A 114 12.41 -11.65 -30.01
CA ASP A 114 13.60 -10.76 -30.04
C ASP A 114 14.28 -10.56 -28.68
N LEU A 115 13.54 -10.72 -27.58
CA LEU A 115 14.04 -10.62 -26.21
C LEU A 115 14.55 -11.95 -25.64
N VAL A 116 14.17 -13.08 -26.24
CA VAL A 116 14.39 -14.43 -25.71
C VAL A 116 15.41 -15.23 -26.54
N GLU A 117 15.54 -14.95 -27.85
CA GLU A 117 16.52 -15.65 -28.70
C GLU A 117 17.95 -15.18 -28.41
N GLU A 118 18.75 -16.13 -27.93
CA GLU A 118 20.19 -16.00 -27.69
C GLU A 118 20.97 -16.49 -28.91
N PHE A 119 21.86 -15.65 -29.44
CA PHE A 119 22.76 -15.94 -30.55
C PHE A 119 24.20 -15.99 -30.05
N GLU A 120 24.94 -17.03 -30.44
CA GLU A 120 26.36 -17.20 -30.12
C GLU A 120 27.23 -16.73 -31.29
N ASP A 121 28.30 -16.00 -31.00
CA ASP A 121 29.31 -15.58 -31.98
C ASP A 121 30.39 -16.66 -32.19
N HIS A 122 31.35 -16.39 -33.09
CA HIS A 122 32.44 -17.32 -33.38
C HIS A 122 33.45 -17.47 -32.22
N ALA A 123 33.40 -16.58 -31.23
CA ALA A 123 34.24 -16.57 -30.04
C ALA A 123 33.55 -17.16 -28.80
N GLY A 124 32.27 -17.56 -28.92
CA GLY A 124 31.46 -18.15 -27.86
C GLY A 124 30.73 -17.14 -26.96
N ASN A 125 30.64 -15.87 -27.35
CA ASN A 125 29.86 -14.87 -26.61
C ASN A 125 28.37 -14.95 -26.98
N VAL A 126 27.50 -14.84 -25.97
CA VAL A 126 26.05 -14.96 -26.12
C VAL A 126 25.40 -13.58 -26.09
N PHE A 127 24.59 -13.27 -27.11
CA PHE A 127 23.89 -11.99 -27.27
C PHE A 127 22.41 -12.19 -27.59
N ASN A 128 21.56 -11.24 -27.18
CA ASN A 128 20.20 -11.17 -27.70
C ASN A 128 20.21 -10.88 -29.21
N ARG A 129 19.21 -11.39 -29.93
CA ARG A 129 19.04 -11.22 -31.38
C ARG A 129 19.33 -9.81 -31.89
N LYS A 130 18.70 -8.79 -31.31
CA LYS A 130 18.87 -7.39 -31.74
C LYS A 130 20.33 -6.94 -31.62
N THR A 131 20.96 -7.24 -30.49
CA THR A 131 22.36 -6.89 -30.23
C THR A 131 23.29 -7.60 -31.20
N TYR A 132 23.06 -8.88 -31.46
CA TYR A 132 23.82 -9.66 -32.44
C TYR A 132 23.69 -9.09 -33.86
N GLU A 133 22.47 -8.79 -34.31
CA GLU A 133 22.23 -8.18 -35.63
C GLU A 133 22.89 -6.81 -35.77
N ASP A 134 22.83 -5.97 -34.72
CA ASP A 134 23.44 -4.64 -34.73
C ASP A 134 24.97 -4.70 -34.72
N LEU A 135 25.58 -5.60 -33.93
CA LEU A 135 27.03 -5.83 -33.93
C LEU A 135 27.51 -6.40 -35.28
N LYS A 136 26.73 -7.32 -35.88
CA LYS A 136 27.02 -7.88 -37.21
C LYS A 136 26.95 -6.81 -38.31
N ARG A 137 25.98 -5.89 -38.26
CA ARG A 137 25.90 -4.76 -39.20
C ARG A 137 27.07 -3.80 -39.06
N GLN A 138 27.61 -3.65 -37.84
CA GLN A 138 28.78 -2.82 -37.56
C GLN A 138 30.12 -3.53 -37.91
N GLY A 139 30.10 -4.83 -38.22
CA GLY A 139 31.29 -5.62 -38.51
C GLY A 139 32.11 -5.96 -37.27
N LEU A 140 31.47 -6.05 -36.09
CA LEU A 140 32.10 -6.29 -34.79
C LEU A 140 31.98 -7.75 -34.30
N LEU A 141 31.46 -8.67 -35.14
CA LEU A 141 31.27 -10.11 -34.87
C LEU A 141 31.83 -10.98 -35.99
#